data_AF-A0A954QQ18-F1
#
_entry.id   AF-A0A954QQ18-F1
#
_cell.length_a   1.000
_cell.length_b   1.000
_cell.length_c   1.000
_cell.angle_alpha   90.00
_cell.angle_beta   90.00
_cell.angle_gamma   90.00
#
_symmetry.space_group_name_H-M   'P 1'
#
loop_
_entity.id
_entity.type
_entity.pdbx_description
1 polymer ?
#
loop_
_entity_poly.entity_id
_entity_poly.type
_entity_poly.pdbx_seq_one_letter_code
_entity_poly.pdbx_strand_id
1 'polypeptide(L)'
;QAGEYEDSVEGNSRWSEGDWNCDGDFNSSDLVRAFQTGAYSVDSVAGPARAAVSSTAVDDALIAAAMSGRGEKKIAAENADAVFAGA
;
A
#
# COMPACT_ATOMS: atom_id res chain seq x y z
N GLN A 1 -9.09 -8.24 -30.09
CA GLN A 1 -7.64 -8.01 -30.06
C GLN A 1 -7.13 -8.25 -31.47
N ALA A 2 -6.41 -7.28 -32.05
CA ALA A 2 -5.97 -7.32 -33.45
C ALA A 2 -4.83 -8.33 -33.70
N GLY A 3 -3.97 -8.56 -32.70
CA GLY A 3 -2.85 -9.51 -32.79
C GLY A 3 -1.48 -8.84 -32.85
N GLU A 4 -1.44 -7.51 -32.94
CA GLU A 4 -0.22 -6.73 -33.18
C GLU A 4 0.74 -6.57 -31.98
N TYR A 5 0.54 -7.29 -30.87
CA TYR A 5 1.44 -7.15 -29.71
C TYR A 5 2.76 -7.88 -29.98
N GLU A 6 3.86 -7.12 -30.04
CA GLU A 6 5.22 -7.66 -30.20
C GLU A 6 5.36 -8.55 -31.46
N ASP A 7 4.71 -8.19 -32.56
CA ASP A 7 4.72 -8.99 -33.80
C ASP A 7 5.87 -8.64 -34.77
N SER A 8 6.68 -7.63 -34.43
CA SER A 8 7.81 -7.11 -35.22
C SER A 8 7.42 -6.49 -36.59
N VAL A 9 6.16 -6.14 -36.79
CA VAL A 9 5.69 -5.48 -38.02
C VAL A 9 5.54 -3.98 -37.76
N GLU A 10 6.52 -3.21 -38.26
CA GLU A 10 6.57 -1.77 -38.00
C GLU A 10 5.40 -1.01 -38.64
N GLY A 11 4.69 -0.19 -37.86
CA GLY A 11 3.69 0.76 -38.37
C GLY A 11 2.32 0.15 -38.68
N ASN A 12 2.00 -1.03 -38.14
CA ASN A 12 0.68 -1.65 -38.27
C ASN A 12 -0.31 -1.25 -37.17
N SER A 13 0.15 -0.51 -36.15
CA SER A 13 -0.64 -0.20 -34.96
C SER A 13 -1.10 1.25 -34.96
N ARG A 14 -2.40 1.46 -34.69
CA ARG A 14 -2.97 2.78 -34.43
C ARG A 14 -3.29 2.93 -32.95
N TRP A 15 -3.61 4.16 -32.54
CA TRP A 15 -4.08 4.47 -31.19
C TRP A 15 -5.22 3.57 -30.68
N SER A 16 -6.14 3.18 -31.56
CA SER A 16 -7.25 2.28 -31.24
C SER A 16 -6.84 0.81 -31.07
N GLU A 17 -5.66 0.44 -31.58
CA GLU A 17 -5.13 -0.92 -31.60
C GLU A 17 -4.10 -1.16 -30.49
N GLY A 18 -3.52 -0.10 -29.92
CA GLY A 18 -2.66 -0.18 -28.74
C GLY A 18 -1.46 0.77 -28.73
N ASP A 19 -1.20 1.47 -29.83
CA ASP A 19 -0.10 2.45 -29.95
C ASP A 19 -0.38 3.70 -29.10
N TRP A 20 0.06 3.67 -27.85
CA TRP A 20 -0.19 4.69 -26.84
C TRP A 20 0.96 5.70 -26.73
N ASN A 21 2.08 5.43 -27.39
CA ASN A 21 3.21 6.36 -27.48
C ASN A 21 3.32 7.06 -28.84
N CYS A 22 2.47 6.69 -29.81
CA CYS A 22 2.45 7.15 -31.21
C CYS A 22 3.70 6.76 -32.02
N ASP A 23 4.34 5.63 -31.73
CA ASP A 23 5.50 5.12 -32.47
C ASP A 23 5.11 4.20 -33.65
N GLY A 24 3.83 3.85 -33.77
CA GLY A 24 3.29 3.01 -34.84
C GLY A 24 3.33 1.51 -34.54
N ASP A 25 3.83 1.11 -33.37
CA ASP A 25 3.93 -0.27 -32.93
C ASP A 25 3.16 -0.48 -31.64
N PHE A 26 2.64 -1.70 -31.44
CA PHE A 26 2.07 -2.07 -30.15
C PHE A 26 3.03 -2.99 -29.41
N ASN A 27 3.77 -2.42 -28.47
CA ASN A 27 4.76 -3.15 -27.68
C ASN A 27 4.66 -2.82 -26.19
N SER A 28 5.57 -3.42 -25.41
CA SER A 28 5.61 -3.24 -23.96
C SER A 28 5.76 -1.77 -23.53
N SER A 29 6.39 -0.92 -24.36
CA SER A 29 6.59 0.51 -24.08
C SER A 29 5.28 1.30 -24.09
N ASP A 30 4.30 0.90 -24.92
CA ASP A 30 2.96 1.50 -24.93
C ASP A 30 2.25 1.28 -23.60
N LEU A 31 2.30 0.04 -23.09
CA LEU A 31 1.70 -0.32 -21.80
C LEU A 31 2.31 0.50 -20.66
N VAL A 32 3.65 0.62 -20.65
CA VAL A 32 4.35 1.45 -19.67
C VAL A 32 3.90 2.91 -19.78
N ARG A 33 3.77 3.44 -21.01
CA ARG A 33 3.36 4.82 -21.26
C ARG A 33 1.94 5.10 -20.75
N ALA A 34 0.99 4.20 -20.96
CA ALA A 34 -0.36 4.40 -20.43
C ALA A 34 -0.44 4.31 -18.91
N PHE A 35 0.34 3.43 -18.27
CA PHE A 35 0.39 3.40 -16.81
C PHE A 35 1.05 4.66 -16.23
N GLN A 36 2.10 5.18 -16.88
CA GLN A 36 2.74 6.44 -16.48
C GLN A 36 1.82 7.65 -16.62
N THR A 37 1.01 7.69 -17.68
CA THR A 37 0.08 8.80 -17.96
C THR A 37 -1.26 8.66 -17.26
N GLY A 38 -1.56 7.47 -16.70
CA GLY A 38 -2.87 7.15 -16.15
C GLY A 38 -3.97 7.05 -17.20
N ALA A 39 -3.61 6.95 -18.49
CA ALA A 39 -4.53 6.93 -19.62
C ALA A 39 -5.09 5.52 -19.90
N TYR A 40 -5.45 4.78 -18.84
CA TYR A 40 -6.12 3.48 -18.94
C TYR A 40 -7.47 3.56 -18.24
N SER A 41 -8.52 3.01 -18.86
CA SER A 41 -9.80 2.87 -18.20
C SER A 41 -9.79 1.60 -17.36
N VAL A 42 -9.97 1.75 -16.06
CA VAL A 42 -10.59 0.67 -15.29
C VAL A 42 -12.08 0.78 -15.56
N ASP A 43 -12.58 -0.02 -16.51
CA ASP A 43 -14.00 -0.39 -16.41
C ASP A 43 -14.18 -0.83 -14.97
N SER A 44 -15.15 -0.21 -14.29
CA SER A 44 -15.46 -0.54 -12.91
C SER A 44 -15.92 -1.99 -12.91
N VAL A 45 -14.97 -2.92 -12.81
CA VAL A 45 -15.25 -4.29 -12.44
C VAL A 45 -15.85 -4.12 -11.07
N ALA A 46 -17.16 -4.32 -10.97
CA ALA A 46 -17.89 -4.40 -9.71
C ALA A 46 -17.41 -5.66 -8.96
N GLY A 47 -16.12 -5.72 -8.64
CA GLY A 47 -15.60 -6.55 -7.59
C GLY A 47 -16.10 -5.97 -6.26
N PRO A 48 -16.25 -6.80 -5.21
CA PRO A 48 -16.65 -6.29 -3.92
C PRO A 48 -15.66 -5.18 -3.55
N ALA A 49 -16.18 -3.96 -3.35
CA ALA A 49 -15.38 -2.82 -2.96
C ALA A 49 -14.50 -3.26 -1.79
N ARG A 50 -13.18 -3.30 -1.98
CA ARG A 50 -12.25 -3.43 -0.86
C ARG A 50 -12.55 -2.26 0.04
N ALA A 51 -13.21 -2.54 1.17
CA ALA A 51 -13.58 -1.51 2.14
C ALA A 51 -12.31 -0.71 2.44
N ALA A 52 -12.34 0.59 2.11
CA ALA A 52 -11.27 1.49 2.45
C ALA A 52 -11.17 1.49 3.98
N VAL A 53 -10.19 0.78 4.52
CA VAL A 53 -9.90 0.82 5.95
C VAL A 53 -9.42 2.24 6.25
N SER A 54 -10.27 3.02 6.90
CA SER A 54 -9.94 4.38 7.30
C SER A 54 -8.76 4.33 8.26
N SER A 55 -7.71 5.10 7.99
CA SER A 55 -6.47 5.10 8.76
C SER A 55 -6.66 5.49 10.24
N THR A 56 -7.79 6.11 10.59
CA THR A 56 -8.17 6.39 11.99
C THR A 56 -8.63 5.15 12.77
N ALA A 57 -9.12 4.11 12.10
CA ALA A 57 -9.67 2.92 12.78
C ALA A 57 -8.58 2.05 13.43
N VAL A 58 -7.33 2.15 12.98
CA VAL A 58 -6.20 1.39 13.56
C VAL A 58 -5.60 2.08 14.79
N ASP A 59 -5.80 3.39 14.95
CA ASP A 59 -5.20 4.16 16.04
C ASP A 59 -6.02 4.05 17.35
N ASP A 60 -7.35 4.07 17.27
CA ASP A 60 -8.21 4.03 18.47
C ASP A 60 -8.09 2.71 19.26
N ALA A 61 -7.95 1.58 18.55
CA ALA A 61 -7.79 0.27 19.18
C ALA A 61 -6.43 0.10 19.88
N LEU A 62 -5.37 0.69 19.31
CA LEU A 62 -4.02 0.62 19.87
C LEU A 62 -3.86 1.55 21.09
N ILE A 63 -4.47 2.74 21.05
CA ILE A 63 -4.45 3.70 22.16
C ILE A 63 -5.25 3.17 23.36
N ALA A 64 -6.41 2.55 23.13
CA ALA A 64 -7.21 1.94 24.21
C ALA A 64 -6.47 0.77 24.90
N ALA A 65 -5.76 -0.06 24.12
CA ALA A 65 -4.93 -1.15 24.67
C ALA A 65 -3.75 -0.62 25.49
N ALA A 66 -3.13 0.49 25.06
CA ALA A 66 -2.03 1.11 25.79
C ALA A 66 -2.47 1.75 27.13
N MET A 67 -3.72 2.22 27.24
CA MET A 67 -4.27 2.82 28.46
C MET A 67 -4.78 1.80 29.49
N SER A 68 -5.15 0.59 29.06
CA SER A 68 -5.72 -0.46 29.94
C SER A 68 -4.65 -1.25 30.73
N GLY A 69 -3.38 -1.19 30.32
CA GLY A 69 -2.30 -2.02 30.87
C GLY A 69 -1.56 -1.49 32.12
N ARG A 70 -1.89 -0.32 32.67
CA ARG A 70 -1.16 0.26 33.83
C ARG A 70 -1.92 0.05 35.14
N GLY A 71 -2.18 -1.21 35.49
CA GLY A 71 -2.66 -1.61 36.81
C GLY A 71 -1.53 -1.71 37.84
N GLU A 72 -1.51 -0.75 38.77
CA GLU A 72 -1.15 -0.90 40.20
C GLU A 72 0.13 -1.66 40.59
N LYS A 73 1.31 -1.03 40.46
CA LYS A 73 2.45 -1.39 41.32
C LYS A 73 2.24 -0.78 42.71
N LYS A 74 1.57 -1.54 43.57
CA LYS A 74 1.46 -1.33 45.02
C LYS A 74 2.86 -1.03 45.59
N ILE A 75 3.10 0.22 46.00
CA ILE A 75 4.33 0.61 46.69
C ILE A 75 4.23 0.01 48.10
N ALA A 76 4.59 -1.26 48.24
CA ALA A 76 4.81 -1.85 49.56
C ALA A 76 6.19 -1.37 50.02
N ALA A 77 6.19 -0.25 50.73
CA ALA A 77 7.23 0.06 51.68
C ALA A 77 7.16 -0.99 52.79
N GLU A 78 8.20 -1.80 52.97
CA GLU A 78 8.77 -2.18 54.26
C GLU A 78 9.91 -3.21 54.10
N ASN A 79 11.09 -2.82 54.60
CA ASN A 79 12.10 -3.64 55.28
C ASN A 79 12.92 -4.69 54.48
N ALA A 80 14.15 -4.28 54.11
CA ALA A 80 15.38 -5.10 54.11
C ALA A 80 16.58 -4.12 54.00
N ASP A 81 17.16 -3.68 55.11
CA ASP A 81 18.32 -4.26 55.81
C ASP A 81 19.67 -4.15 55.03
N ALA A 82 20.72 -3.76 55.78
CA ALA A 82 22.11 -3.43 55.41
C ALA A 82 22.30 -2.04 54.75
N VAL A 83 23.16 -1.13 55.27
CA VAL A 83 24.63 -1.28 55.30
C VAL A 83 25.29 -0.57 56.50
N PHE A 84 25.85 -1.39 57.39
CA PHE A 84 27.14 -1.35 58.09
C PHE A 84 28.05 -0.08 58.11
N ALA A 85 28.42 0.33 59.34
CA ALA A 85 29.71 0.81 59.88
C ALA A 85 30.70 1.65 59.04
N GLY A 86 31.09 2.81 59.61
CA GLY A 86 32.27 3.58 59.22
C GLY A 86 32.38 4.89 60.01
N ALA A 87 32.85 4.80 61.26
CA ALA A 87 33.26 5.93 62.11
C ALA A 87 34.72 5.75 62.50
#